data_AF-A0A356X3S9-F1
#
_entry.id   AF-A0A356X3S9-F1
#
_cell.length_a   1.000
_cell.length_b   1.000
_cell.length_c   1.000
_cell.angle_alpha   90.00
_cell.angle_beta   90.00
_cell.angle_gamma   90.00
#
_symmetry.space_group_name_H-M   'P 1'
#
loop_
_entity.id
_entity.type
_entity.pdbx_description
1 polymer ?
#
loop_
_entity_poly.entity_id
_entity_poly.type
_entity_poly.pdbx_seq_one_letter_code
_entity_poly.pdbx_strand_id
1 'polypeptide(L)'
;FFDLQTLTKHSISTELFGMKRYGYGTGFGIDYNNNNVFGNAENLIIGANASFEFVSPAVLEEIDTTATQSSIFRSYELRAEYSVPRLNFPFAFLDNRPGFTNATTRYLLAYSRSDQLLFDINSDIGFNTRFEVNHTQNYSSFFDLIELDVVDTNPSDAYIRNLRNEFGTDTLSDGTIVDGFELQRILEDFNPQISSIIRYTFRSQDTDLIKRNRGYFSEYSISIGGNIPYLLDRSVITPDTLEGHLPSLFGLSNNELNYSRFIKISADYRRYYP
;
A
#
# COMPACT_ATOMS: atom_id res chain seq x y z
N PHE A 1 -4.89 36.89 15.23
CA PHE A 1 -4.75 35.42 15.36
C PHE A 1 -6.04 34.90 15.95
N PHE A 2 -6.75 34.02 15.23
CA PHE A 2 -7.94 33.35 15.73
C PHE A 2 -7.53 31.93 16.08
N ASP A 3 -7.74 31.53 17.33
CA ASP A 3 -7.47 30.17 17.79
C ASP A 3 -8.79 29.39 17.66
N LEU A 4 -8.91 28.60 16.60
CA LEU A 4 -10.12 27.84 16.31
C LEU A 4 -10.08 26.52 17.07
N GLN A 5 -10.86 26.42 18.15
CA GLN A 5 -11.05 25.18 18.89
C GLN A 5 -12.17 24.36 18.23
N THR A 6 -11.85 23.14 17.81
CA THR A 6 -12.86 22.17 17.35
C THR A 6 -13.36 21.36 18.55
N LEU A 7 -14.66 21.09 18.64
CA LEU A 7 -15.18 20.17 19.65
C LEU A 7 -14.67 18.76 19.36
N THR A 8 -14.04 18.12 20.36
CA THR A 8 -13.59 16.73 20.26
C THR A 8 -14.80 15.82 20.07
N LYS A 9 -14.93 15.26 18.87
CA LYS A 9 -15.94 14.28 18.52
C LYS A 9 -15.26 12.93 18.38
N HIS A 10 -15.67 12.02 19.25
CA HIS A 10 -15.31 10.61 19.16
C HIS A 10 -16.41 9.88 18.40
N SER A 11 -16.01 8.94 17.54
CA SER A 11 -16.92 8.04 16.84
C SER A 11 -16.33 6.64 16.90
N ILE A 12 -17.16 5.66 17.25
CA ILE A 12 -16.83 4.25 17.13
C ILE A 12 -17.82 3.64 16.16
N SER A 13 -17.32 3.01 15.11
CA SER A 13 -18.10 2.20 14.19
C SER A 13 -17.72 0.74 14.37
N THR A 14 -18.72 -0.14 14.33
CA THR A 14 -18.50 -1.58 14.32
C THR A 14 -19.32 -2.19 13.20
N GLU A 15 -18.72 -3.09 12.43
CA GLU A 15 -19.36 -3.79 11.32
C GLU A 15 -19.26 -5.30 11.53
N LEU A 16 -20.35 -6.02 11.26
CA LEU A 16 -20.37 -7.48 11.18
C LEU A 16 -20.94 -7.85 9.81
N PHE A 17 -20.23 -8.65 9.05
CA PHE A 17 -20.61 -9.00 7.68
C PHE A 17 -20.38 -10.47 7.38
N GLY A 18 -21.20 -11.02 6.49
CA GLY A 18 -21.01 -12.34 5.92
C GLY A 18 -20.36 -12.23 4.53
N MET A 19 -19.56 -13.22 4.15
CA MET A 19 -18.93 -13.28 2.83
C MET A 19 -18.99 -14.69 2.25
N LYS A 20 -18.91 -14.78 0.91
CA LYS A 20 -18.79 -16.05 0.19
C LYS A 20 -17.89 -15.85 -1.03
N ARG A 21 -16.67 -16.40 -1.01
CA ARG A 21 -15.73 -16.36 -2.15
C ARG A 21 -15.45 -17.77 -2.67
N TYR A 22 -14.78 -18.59 -1.87
CA TYR A 22 -14.58 -20.02 -2.10
C TYR A 22 -15.47 -20.86 -1.17
N GLY A 23 -15.76 -20.32 0.01
CA GLY A 23 -16.53 -20.98 1.05
C GLY A 23 -17.43 -19.99 1.78
N TYR A 24 -17.84 -20.33 3.00
CA TYR A 24 -18.68 -19.45 3.81
C TYR A 24 -17.82 -18.75 4.86
N GLY A 25 -17.89 -17.42 4.88
CA GLY A 25 -17.11 -16.61 5.78
C GLY A 25 -17.91 -15.55 6.53
N THR A 26 -17.29 -15.06 7.58
CA THR A 26 -17.78 -13.96 8.42
C THR A 26 -16.63 -13.02 8.73
N GLY A 27 -16.93 -11.74 8.89
CA GLY A 27 -15.96 -10.71 9.21
C GLY A 27 -16.50 -9.73 10.23
N PHE A 28 -15.58 -9.11 10.95
CA PHE A 28 -15.83 -8.10 11.96
C PHE A 28 -14.84 -6.94 11.77
N GLY A 29 -15.36 -5.72 11.78
CA GLY A 29 -14.58 -4.48 11.70
C GLY A 29 -14.89 -3.56 12.87
N ILE A 30 -13.87 -2.85 13.34
CA ILE A 30 -14.00 -1.77 14.31
C ILE A 30 -13.17 -0.57 13.88
N ASP A 31 -13.80 0.61 13.85
CA ASP A 31 -13.15 1.88 13.55
C ASP A 31 -13.38 2.86 14.70
N TYR A 32 -12.30 3.42 15.21
CA TYR A 32 -12.29 4.55 16.12
C TYR A 32 -11.82 5.79 15.39
N ASN A 33 -12.55 6.89 15.53
CA ASN A 33 -12.20 8.19 15.00
C ASN A 33 -12.29 9.26 16.09
N ASN A 34 -11.26 10.09 16.20
CA ASN A 34 -11.23 11.30 17.02
C ASN A 34 -10.75 12.47 16.16
N ASN A 35 -11.64 13.44 15.92
CA ASN A 35 -11.37 14.58 15.06
C ASN A 35 -10.73 15.79 15.77
N ASN A 36 -10.32 15.66 17.03
CA ASN A 36 -9.53 16.68 17.73
C ASN A 36 -8.73 16.09 18.90
N VAL A 37 -7.86 15.12 18.62
CA VAL A 37 -7.23 14.28 19.67
C VAL A 37 -6.38 15.06 20.68
N PHE A 38 -5.68 16.12 20.24
CA PHE A 38 -4.87 16.98 21.12
C PHE A 38 -5.31 18.46 21.13
N GLY A 39 -6.55 18.76 20.71
CA GLY A 39 -7.10 20.12 20.78
C GLY A 39 -6.79 21.03 19.59
N ASN A 40 -5.83 20.68 18.73
CA ASN A 40 -5.35 21.50 17.61
C ASN A 40 -5.93 21.12 16.23
N ALA A 41 -7.19 20.66 16.20
CA ALA A 41 -7.89 20.15 15.02
C ALA A 41 -7.20 18.93 14.35
N GLU A 42 -6.53 18.13 15.16
CA GLU A 42 -5.82 16.92 14.74
C GLU A 42 -6.77 15.72 14.72
N ASN A 43 -6.70 14.92 13.66
CA ASN A 43 -7.60 13.81 13.44
C ASN A 43 -6.85 12.47 13.49
N LEU A 44 -7.31 11.58 14.37
CA LEU A 44 -6.78 10.23 14.59
C LEU A 44 -7.86 9.19 14.23
N ILE A 45 -7.51 8.27 13.35
CA ILE A 45 -8.34 7.13 12.95
C ILE A 45 -7.56 5.85 13.25
N ILE A 46 -8.20 4.89 13.90
CA ILE A 46 -7.66 3.55 14.15
C ILE A 46 -8.72 2.54 13.74
N GLY A 47 -8.38 1.67 12.80
CA GLY A 47 -9.25 0.62 12.27
C GLY A 47 -8.64 -0.75 12.49
N ALA A 48 -9.48 -1.75 12.75
CA ALA A 48 -9.10 -3.15 12.77
C ALA A 48 -10.19 -4.00 12.12
N ASN A 49 -9.81 -4.83 11.16
CA ASN A 49 -10.69 -5.77 10.48
C ASN A 49 -10.16 -7.19 10.65
N ALA A 50 -11.07 -8.12 10.87
CA ALA A 50 -10.77 -9.55 10.92
C ALA A 50 -11.83 -10.32 10.13
N SER A 51 -11.41 -11.32 9.37
CA SER A 51 -12.32 -12.21 8.65
C SER A 51 -11.84 -13.65 8.65
N PHE A 52 -12.81 -14.56 8.53
CA PHE A 52 -12.61 -16.00 8.53
C PHE A 52 -13.50 -16.61 7.46
N GLU A 53 -12.96 -17.49 6.63
CA GLU A 53 -13.69 -18.20 5.57
C GLU A 53 -13.41 -19.70 5.66
N PHE A 54 -14.47 -20.50 5.81
CA PHE A 54 -14.38 -21.96 5.78
C PHE A 54 -14.63 -22.49 4.37
N VAL A 55 -13.67 -23.23 3.83
CA VAL A 55 -13.73 -23.82 2.49
C VAL A 55 -13.81 -25.33 2.58
N SER A 56 -14.78 -25.90 1.87
CA SER A 56 -15.03 -27.34 1.88
C SER A 56 -13.99 -28.09 1.03
N PRO A 57 -13.75 -29.39 1.32
CA PRO A 57 -12.80 -30.20 0.55
C PRO A 57 -13.14 -30.27 -0.94
N ALA A 58 -14.42 -30.34 -1.31
CA ALA A 58 -14.85 -30.44 -2.70
C ALA A 58 -14.40 -29.23 -3.55
N VAL A 59 -14.41 -28.02 -2.98
CA VAL A 59 -13.94 -26.82 -3.69
C VAL A 59 -12.41 -26.78 -3.76
N LEU A 60 -11.74 -27.30 -2.73
CA LEU A 60 -10.27 -27.38 -2.71
C LEU A 60 -9.76 -28.41 -3.73
N GLU A 61 -10.45 -29.53 -3.89
CA GLU A 61 -10.11 -30.60 -4.83
C GLU A 61 -10.22 -30.16 -6.30
N GLU A 62 -11.10 -29.19 -6.62
CA GLU A 62 -11.19 -28.58 -7.95
C GLU A 62 -9.95 -27.76 -8.32
N ILE A 63 -9.20 -27.27 -7.32
CA ILE A 63 -8.09 -26.31 -7.51
C ILE A 63 -6.73 -26.99 -7.24
N ASP A 64 -6.70 -27.88 -6.26
CA ASP A 64 -5.58 -28.76 -5.94
C ASP A 64 -6.12 -30.17 -5.65
N THR A 65 -5.92 -31.09 -6.61
CA THR A 65 -6.36 -32.49 -6.51
C THR A 65 -5.71 -33.26 -5.35
N THR A 66 -4.72 -32.68 -4.66
CA THR A 66 -4.10 -33.25 -3.47
C THR A 66 -4.75 -32.79 -2.16
N ALA A 67 -5.65 -31.80 -2.21
CA ALA A 67 -6.33 -31.26 -1.05
C ALA A 67 -7.49 -32.16 -0.60
N THR A 68 -7.26 -33.00 0.40
CA THR A 68 -8.28 -33.94 0.93
C THR A 68 -9.00 -33.42 2.17
N GLN A 69 -8.69 -32.22 2.65
CA GLN A 69 -9.20 -31.66 3.91
C GLN A 69 -9.73 -30.23 3.72
N SER A 70 -10.68 -29.83 4.56
CA SER A 70 -11.20 -28.46 4.59
C SER A 70 -10.16 -27.47 5.11
N SER A 71 -10.20 -26.24 4.62
CA SER A 71 -9.30 -25.16 5.06
C SER A 71 -10.09 -23.98 5.64
N ILE A 72 -9.43 -23.23 6.54
CA ILE A 72 -9.96 -21.98 7.09
C ILE A 72 -9.01 -20.86 6.71
N PHE A 73 -9.45 -19.98 5.82
CA PHE A 73 -8.73 -18.76 5.47
C PHE A 73 -9.03 -17.66 6.46
N ARG A 74 -8.02 -16.84 6.76
CA ARG A 74 -8.09 -15.79 7.76
C ARG A 74 -7.45 -14.54 7.19
N SER A 75 -8.02 -13.38 7.49
CA SER A 75 -7.41 -12.09 7.17
C SER A 75 -7.55 -11.15 8.35
N TYR A 76 -6.47 -10.45 8.65
CA TYR A 76 -6.40 -9.43 9.68
C TYR A 76 -5.82 -8.16 9.06
N GLU A 77 -6.43 -7.03 9.34
CA GLU A 77 -5.96 -5.72 8.90
C GLU A 77 -6.02 -4.76 10.09
N LEU A 78 -4.93 -4.03 10.32
CA LEU A 78 -4.83 -2.95 11.29
C LEU A 78 -4.42 -1.69 10.55
N ARG A 79 -5.10 -0.60 10.82
CA ARG A 79 -4.83 0.70 10.20
C ARG A 79 -4.81 1.79 11.26
N ALA A 80 -3.81 2.65 11.20
CA ALA A 80 -3.75 3.87 12.00
C ALA A 80 -3.43 5.04 11.07
N GLU A 81 -4.30 6.05 11.06
CA GLU A 81 -4.07 7.31 10.36
C GLU A 81 -4.07 8.45 11.39
N TYR A 82 -3.03 9.26 11.36
CA TYR A 82 -2.93 10.48 12.14
C TYR A 82 -2.68 11.66 11.21
N SER A 83 -3.52 12.69 11.32
CA SER A 83 -3.48 13.85 10.43
C SER A 83 -3.51 15.14 11.23
N VAL A 84 -2.66 16.07 10.83
CA VAL A 84 -2.42 17.34 11.52
C VAL A 84 -2.61 18.46 10.50
N PRO A 85 -3.46 19.48 10.75
CA PRO A 85 -3.77 20.54 9.78
C PRO A 85 -2.69 21.64 9.73
N ARG A 86 -1.42 21.22 9.68
CA ARG A 86 -0.23 22.06 9.55
C ARG A 86 0.93 21.24 9.02
N LEU A 87 2.00 21.92 8.59
CA LEU A 87 3.27 21.24 8.33
C LEU A 87 3.97 20.91 9.64
N ASN A 88 4.26 19.62 9.85
CA ASN A 88 5.15 19.18 10.93
C ASN A 88 6.60 19.11 10.45
N PHE A 89 7.51 18.73 11.36
CA PHE A 89 8.90 18.46 11.01
C PHE A 89 9.00 17.49 9.81
N PRO A 90 9.87 17.75 8.83
CA PRO A 90 10.89 18.81 8.81
C PRO A 90 10.43 20.16 8.22
N PHE A 91 9.17 20.29 7.77
CA PHE A 91 8.68 21.46 7.04
C PHE A 91 7.89 22.46 7.88
N ALA A 92 7.88 22.33 9.20
CA ALA A 92 7.16 23.23 10.10
C ALA A 92 7.51 24.71 9.93
N PHE A 93 8.73 25.04 9.46
CA PHE A 93 9.14 26.42 9.21
C PHE A 93 8.45 27.08 8.00
N LEU A 94 7.83 26.29 7.12
CA LEU A 94 7.04 26.74 5.97
C LEU A 94 5.56 26.96 6.32
N ASP A 95 5.14 26.47 7.49
CA ASP A 95 3.76 26.62 7.95
C ASP A 95 3.40 28.11 8.07
N ASN A 96 2.19 28.46 7.63
CA ASN A 96 1.67 29.83 7.62
C ASN A 96 2.49 30.84 6.80
N ARG A 97 3.37 30.40 5.88
CA ARG A 97 4.02 31.31 4.93
C ARG A 97 3.07 31.65 3.76
N PRO A 98 3.22 32.84 3.15
CA PRO A 98 2.54 33.14 1.90
C PRO A 98 2.81 32.05 0.86
N GLY A 99 1.74 31.50 0.28
CA GLY A 99 1.83 30.38 -0.65
C GLY A 99 1.99 29.00 -0.01
N PHE A 100 1.83 28.85 1.31
CA PHE A 100 1.73 27.55 1.99
C PHE A 100 0.47 27.55 2.85
N THR A 101 -0.68 27.49 2.20
CA THR A 101 -2.00 27.58 2.85
C THR A 101 -2.65 26.21 2.92
N ASN A 102 -3.52 26.00 3.92
CA ASN A 102 -4.24 24.74 4.13
C ASN A 102 -3.32 23.51 4.11
N ALA A 103 -2.18 23.63 4.79
CA ALA A 103 -1.23 22.53 4.86
C ALA A 103 -1.75 21.40 5.75
N THR A 104 -1.43 20.17 5.40
CA THR A 104 -1.79 18.98 6.18
C THR A 104 -0.61 18.02 6.19
N THR A 105 -0.26 17.48 7.35
CA THR A 105 0.67 16.35 7.47
C THR A 105 -0.13 15.11 7.83
N ARG A 106 0.07 14.01 7.11
CA ARG A 106 -0.57 12.72 7.32
C ARG A 106 0.47 11.65 7.61
N TYR A 107 0.18 10.82 8.59
CA TYR A 107 0.92 9.63 8.94
C TYR A 107 -0.04 8.45 8.80
N LEU A 108 0.29 7.48 7.98
CA LEU A 108 -0.46 6.26 7.78
C LEU A 108 0.43 5.09 8.16
N LEU A 109 -0.10 4.19 8.98
CA LEU A 109 0.47 2.88 9.25
C LEU A 109 -0.62 1.85 8.96
N ALA A 110 -0.30 0.86 8.15
CA ALA A 110 -1.15 -0.27 7.84
C ALA A 110 -0.36 -1.55 8.07
N TYR A 111 -1.03 -2.56 8.60
CA TYR A 111 -0.52 -3.91 8.73
C TYR A 111 -1.62 -4.87 8.32
N SER A 112 -1.33 -5.78 7.42
CA SER A 112 -2.24 -6.85 7.05
C SER A 112 -1.52 -8.20 7.05
N ARG A 113 -2.31 -9.25 7.30
CA ARG A 113 -1.90 -10.64 7.17
C ARG A 113 -3.09 -11.41 6.64
N SER A 114 -2.89 -12.25 5.65
CA SER A 114 -3.96 -13.06 5.09
C SER A 114 -3.45 -14.42 4.64
N ASP A 115 -4.16 -15.47 5.05
CA ASP A 115 -3.97 -16.81 4.51
C ASP A 115 -4.95 -16.99 3.33
N GLN A 116 -4.46 -17.34 2.14
CA GLN A 116 -5.32 -17.56 0.97
C GLN A 116 -5.01 -18.91 0.30
N LEU A 117 -5.85 -19.30 -0.66
CA LEU A 117 -5.72 -20.60 -1.31
C LEU A 117 -4.42 -20.75 -2.13
N LEU A 118 -4.03 -19.69 -2.83
CA LEU A 118 -2.91 -19.73 -3.79
C LEU A 118 -1.62 -19.15 -3.22
N PHE A 119 -1.71 -18.28 -2.23
CA PHE A 119 -0.57 -17.66 -1.58
C PHE A 119 -0.98 -17.15 -0.20
N ASP A 120 -0.03 -17.18 0.72
CA ASP A 120 -0.17 -16.57 2.03
C ASP A 120 0.58 -15.25 2.06
N ILE A 121 -0.05 -14.22 2.60
CA ILE A 121 0.58 -12.95 2.97
C ILE A 121 0.94 -13.09 4.44
N ASN A 122 2.20 -13.42 4.74
CA ASN A 122 2.70 -13.54 6.11
C ASN A 122 2.63 -12.20 6.83
N SER A 123 3.03 -11.14 6.12
CA SER A 123 2.94 -9.76 6.56
C SER A 123 2.95 -8.81 5.38
N ASP A 124 2.08 -7.81 5.44
CA ASP A 124 2.05 -6.67 4.55
C ASP A 124 2.03 -5.41 5.44
N ILE A 125 3.10 -4.63 5.42
CA ILE A 125 3.29 -3.44 6.27
C ILE A 125 3.48 -2.23 5.40
N GLY A 126 2.53 -1.31 5.45
CA GLY A 126 2.62 0.00 4.81
C GLY A 126 2.84 1.11 5.83
N PHE A 127 3.81 1.98 5.59
CA PHE A 127 3.98 3.23 6.33
C PHE A 127 4.13 4.41 5.37
N ASN A 128 3.32 5.46 5.53
CA ASN A 128 3.43 6.66 4.72
C ASN A 128 3.43 7.92 5.61
N THR A 129 4.37 8.82 5.35
CA THR A 129 4.35 10.21 5.84
C THR A 129 4.23 11.15 4.66
N ARG A 130 3.06 11.80 4.54
CA ARG A 130 2.73 12.72 3.46
C ARG A 130 2.50 14.13 3.96
N PHE A 131 3.03 15.10 3.24
CA PHE A 131 2.74 16.51 3.39
C PHE A 131 1.90 16.98 2.20
N GLU A 132 0.82 17.68 2.47
CA GLU A 132 -0.09 18.25 1.46
C GLU A 132 -0.16 19.75 1.68
N VAL A 133 0.00 20.55 0.62
CA VAL A 133 -0.03 22.02 0.72
C VAL A 133 -0.76 22.60 -0.47
N ASN A 134 -1.61 23.60 -0.22
CA ASN A 134 -2.16 24.44 -1.27
C ASN A 134 -1.36 25.74 -1.37
N HIS A 135 -0.79 25.98 -2.55
CA HIS A 135 -0.08 27.22 -2.85
C HIS A 135 -1.04 28.33 -3.30
N THR A 136 -2.03 27.96 -4.10
CA THR A 136 -3.13 28.83 -4.53
C THR A 136 -4.41 28.00 -4.62
N GLN A 137 -5.52 28.58 -5.09
CA GLN A 137 -6.75 27.83 -5.36
C GLN A 137 -6.57 26.72 -6.40
N ASN A 138 -5.57 26.88 -7.30
CA ASN A 138 -5.37 25.99 -8.44
C ASN A 138 -4.09 25.16 -8.32
N TYR A 139 -3.20 25.49 -7.38
CA TYR A 139 -1.89 24.86 -7.26
C TYR A 139 -1.76 24.17 -5.91
N SER A 140 -1.41 22.90 -5.93
CA SER A 140 -1.10 22.12 -4.74
C SER A 140 0.16 21.28 -4.93
N SER A 141 0.85 21.03 -3.83
CA SER A 141 1.98 20.11 -3.77
C SER A 141 1.69 19.00 -2.78
N PHE A 142 2.16 17.81 -3.13
CA PHE A 142 2.16 16.64 -2.27
C PHE A 142 3.58 16.13 -2.17
N PHE A 143 4.02 15.83 -0.95
CA PHE A 143 5.34 15.30 -0.72
C PHE A 143 5.23 14.08 0.20
N ASP A 144 5.40 12.89 -0.37
CA ASP A 144 5.58 11.65 0.36
C ASP A 144 7.05 11.61 0.80
N LEU A 145 7.32 11.96 2.07
CA LEU A 145 8.68 12.00 2.61
C LEU A 145 9.23 10.59 2.82
N ILE A 146 8.38 9.68 3.31
CA ILE A 146 8.67 8.27 3.47
C ILE A 146 7.40 7.52 3.12
N GLU A 147 7.46 6.66 2.10
CA GLU A 147 6.48 5.63 1.80
C GLU A 147 7.24 4.32 1.85
N LEU A 148 7.09 3.55 2.92
CA LEU A 148 7.67 2.22 3.11
C LEU A 148 6.58 1.18 2.88
N ASP A 149 6.90 0.15 2.12
CA ASP A 149 6.02 -0.97 1.88
C ASP A 149 6.82 -2.27 2.00
N VAL A 150 6.29 -3.23 2.73
CA VAL A 150 6.94 -4.52 3.00
C VAL A 150 5.88 -5.58 2.77
N VAL A 151 6.10 -6.40 1.74
CA VAL A 151 5.20 -7.49 1.38
C VAL A 151 5.97 -8.79 1.50
N ASP A 152 5.55 -9.64 2.42
CA ASP A 152 6.14 -10.95 2.67
C ASP A 152 5.12 -12.04 2.31
N THR A 153 5.30 -12.62 1.13
CA THR A 153 4.39 -13.58 0.52
C THR A 153 5.00 -14.96 0.38
N ASN A 154 4.20 -15.98 0.63
CA ASN A 154 4.53 -17.38 0.38
C ASN A 154 3.53 -17.96 -0.62
N PRO A 155 3.85 -17.97 -1.92
CA PRO A 155 3.03 -18.71 -2.89
C PRO A 155 3.02 -20.21 -2.56
N SER A 156 1.86 -20.86 -2.69
CA SER A 156 1.75 -22.29 -2.41
C SER A 156 2.44 -23.12 -3.49
N ASP A 157 2.98 -24.29 -3.13
CA ASP A 157 3.60 -25.19 -4.10
C ASP A 157 2.63 -25.60 -5.21
N ALA A 158 1.35 -25.78 -4.87
CA ALA A 158 0.29 -26.07 -5.83
C ALA A 158 0.10 -24.94 -6.85
N TYR A 159 0.11 -23.69 -6.38
CA TYR A 159 0.02 -22.52 -7.24
C TYR A 159 1.22 -22.41 -8.18
N ILE A 160 2.45 -22.58 -7.66
CA ILE A 160 3.66 -22.57 -8.49
C ILE A 160 3.64 -23.69 -9.52
N ARG A 161 3.21 -24.91 -9.14
CA ARG A 161 3.07 -26.03 -10.09
C ARG A 161 2.06 -25.72 -11.19
N ASN A 162 0.90 -25.17 -10.83
CA ASN A 162 -0.13 -24.81 -11.81
C ASN A 162 0.36 -23.72 -12.77
N LEU A 163 1.03 -22.68 -12.26
CA LEU A 163 1.66 -21.65 -13.09
C LEU A 163 2.71 -22.23 -14.04
N ARG A 164 3.53 -23.18 -13.57
CA ARG A 164 4.51 -23.88 -14.41
C ARG A 164 3.86 -24.77 -15.45
N ASN A 165 2.71 -25.38 -15.15
CA ASN A 165 1.98 -26.20 -16.11
C ASN A 165 1.27 -25.34 -17.17
N GLU A 166 0.81 -24.14 -16.81
CA GLU A 166 0.08 -23.24 -17.71
C GLU A 166 1.00 -22.35 -18.55
N PHE A 167 2.06 -21.80 -17.93
CA PHE A 167 2.96 -20.81 -18.53
C PHE A 167 4.41 -21.30 -18.65
N GLY A 168 4.72 -22.51 -18.18
CA GLY A 168 6.05 -23.08 -18.36
C GLY A 168 6.38 -23.24 -19.83
N THR A 169 7.67 -23.15 -20.14
CA THR A 169 8.20 -23.35 -21.49
C THR A 169 7.82 -24.74 -22.01
N ASP A 170 6.72 -24.83 -22.75
CA ASP A 170 6.44 -26.04 -23.52
C ASP A 170 7.13 -25.92 -24.87
N THR A 171 7.78 -27.00 -25.29
CA THR A 171 8.36 -27.06 -26.64
C THR A 171 7.20 -27.46 -27.55
N LEU A 172 6.71 -26.53 -28.37
CA LEU A 172 5.73 -26.88 -29.39
C LEU A 172 6.27 -28.02 -30.25
N SER A 173 5.39 -28.86 -30.80
CA SER A 173 5.80 -30.03 -31.61
C SER A 173 6.63 -29.67 -32.86
N ASP A 174 6.73 -28.38 -33.19
CA ASP A 174 7.53 -27.79 -34.26
C ASP A 174 8.90 -27.25 -33.80
N GLY A 175 9.25 -27.38 -32.52
CA GLY A 175 10.51 -26.90 -31.94
C GLY A 175 10.49 -25.44 -31.49
N THR A 176 9.34 -24.76 -31.53
CA THR A 176 9.20 -23.38 -31.06
C THR A 176 9.15 -23.34 -29.54
N ILE A 177 10.07 -22.59 -28.93
CA ILE A 177 10.10 -22.33 -27.48
C ILE A 177 9.09 -21.22 -27.20
N VAL A 178 8.05 -21.51 -26.42
CA VAL A 178 7.17 -20.47 -25.86
C VAL A 178 7.90 -19.82 -24.69
N ASP A 179 8.14 -18.52 -24.77
CA ASP A 179 9.01 -17.78 -23.86
C ASP A 179 8.44 -17.75 -22.43
N GLY A 180 9.22 -18.19 -21.44
CA GLY A 180 8.84 -18.28 -20.02
C GLY A 180 8.72 -16.92 -19.31
N PHE A 181 8.66 -15.83 -20.07
CA PHE A 181 8.62 -14.46 -19.56
C PHE A 181 7.37 -14.18 -18.72
N GLU A 182 6.19 -14.68 -19.13
CA GLU A 182 4.95 -14.50 -18.37
C GLU A 182 5.02 -15.22 -17.01
N LEU A 183 5.54 -16.45 -16.98
CA LEU A 183 5.80 -17.18 -15.74
C LEU A 183 6.75 -16.40 -14.83
N GLN A 184 7.84 -15.88 -15.38
CA GLN A 184 8.83 -15.11 -14.62
C GLN A 184 8.22 -13.83 -14.04
N ARG A 185 7.45 -13.08 -14.83
CA ARG A 185 6.77 -11.86 -14.36
C ARG A 185 5.80 -12.18 -13.22
N ILE A 186 5.00 -13.23 -13.37
CA ILE A 186 4.04 -13.63 -12.33
C ILE A 186 4.80 -14.04 -11.06
N LEU A 187 5.84 -14.86 -11.16
CA LEU A 187 6.64 -15.25 -9.99
C LEU A 187 7.33 -14.05 -9.32
N GLU A 188 7.81 -13.08 -10.10
CA GLU A 188 8.38 -11.84 -9.57
C GLU A 188 7.37 -11.02 -8.77
N ASP A 189 6.11 -10.95 -9.22
CA ASP A 189 5.04 -10.24 -8.51
C ASP A 189 4.72 -10.87 -7.14
N PHE A 190 5.01 -12.17 -6.94
CA PHE A 190 4.80 -12.88 -5.67
C PHE A 190 6.07 -12.99 -4.80
N ASN A 191 7.19 -12.43 -5.24
CA ASN A 191 8.40 -12.46 -4.43
C ASN A 191 8.28 -11.51 -3.23
N PRO A 192 8.67 -11.95 -2.03
CA PRO A 192 8.79 -11.06 -0.88
C PRO A 192 9.66 -9.85 -1.20
N GLN A 193 9.17 -8.66 -0.92
CA GLN A 193 9.81 -7.41 -1.30
C GLN A 193 9.64 -6.31 -0.26
N ILE A 194 10.63 -5.42 -0.22
CA ILE A 194 10.61 -4.21 0.57
C ILE A 194 10.93 -3.02 -0.33
N SER A 195 10.06 -2.01 -0.28
CA SER A 195 10.20 -0.79 -1.04
C SER A 195 10.20 0.42 -0.13
N SER A 196 10.93 1.46 -0.54
CA SER A 196 10.84 2.78 0.07
C SER A 196 10.78 3.83 -1.02
N ILE A 197 9.85 4.76 -0.95
CA ILE A 197 9.65 5.79 -1.96
C ILE A 197 9.68 7.15 -1.29
N ILE A 198 10.39 8.07 -1.92
CA ILE A 198 10.27 9.52 -1.68
C ILE A 198 9.69 10.11 -2.95
N ARG A 199 8.55 10.79 -2.86
CA ARG A 199 7.84 11.33 -4.01
C ARG A 199 7.46 12.79 -3.80
N TYR A 200 7.73 13.59 -4.81
CA TYR A 200 7.19 14.94 -4.91
C TYR A 200 6.23 15.00 -6.10
N THR A 201 5.02 15.51 -5.85
CA THR A 201 3.98 15.71 -6.84
C THR A 201 3.54 17.16 -6.82
N PHE A 202 3.57 17.81 -7.97
CA PHE A 202 2.97 19.12 -8.19
C PHE A 202 1.70 18.96 -9.01
N ARG A 203 0.61 19.55 -8.53
CA ARG A 203 -0.68 19.53 -9.20
C ARG A 203 -1.14 20.95 -9.49
N SER A 204 -1.57 21.16 -10.73
CA SER A 204 -2.25 22.36 -11.17
C SER A 204 -3.57 21.99 -11.81
N GLN A 205 -4.67 22.45 -11.21
CA GLN A 205 -6.03 22.12 -11.64
C GLN A 205 -6.95 23.34 -11.59
N ASP A 206 -7.84 23.43 -12.56
CA ASP A 206 -8.98 24.35 -12.59
C ASP A 206 -10.17 23.57 -13.16
N THR A 207 -10.83 22.79 -12.31
CA THR A 207 -11.87 21.81 -12.69
C THR A 207 -13.21 22.09 -12.02
N ASP A 208 -13.47 23.32 -11.59
CA ASP A 208 -14.75 23.67 -10.94
C ASP A 208 -15.90 23.62 -11.96
N LEU A 209 -16.54 22.45 -12.05
CA LEU A 209 -17.61 22.13 -13.00
C LEU A 209 -18.88 22.97 -12.79
N ILE A 210 -19.10 23.48 -11.58
CA ILE A 210 -20.28 24.31 -11.26
C ILE A 210 -20.03 25.76 -11.73
N LYS A 211 -18.78 26.23 -11.65
CA LYS A 211 -18.44 27.61 -11.99
C LYS A 211 -18.03 27.83 -13.44
N ARG A 212 -17.68 26.77 -14.18
CA ARG A 212 -17.00 26.91 -15.49
C ARG A 212 -17.43 25.85 -16.51
N ASN A 213 -17.56 26.31 -17.76
CA ASN A 213 -17.81 25.45 -18.93
C ASN A 213 -16.53 24.82 -19.51
N ARG A 214 -15.36 25.04 -18.90
CA ARG A 214 -14.06 24.50 -19.34
C ARG A 214 -13.12 24.40 -18.17
N GLY A 215 -12.24 23.41 -18.21
CA GLY A 215 -11.27 23.19 -17.14
C GLY A 215 -10.03 22.45 -17.60
N TYR A 216 -9.03 22.36 -16.73
CA TYR A 216 -7.84 21.57 -16.96
C TYR A 216 -7.35 20.90 -15.68
N PHE A 217 -6.62 19.82 -15.85
CA PHE A 217 -5.90 19.13 -14.79
C PHE A 217 -4.51 18.81 -15.32
N SER A 218 -3.49 19.11 -14.52
CA SER A 218 -2.11 18.75 -14.80
C SER A 218 -1.44 18.31 -13.51
N GLU A 219 -0.74 17.19 -13.57
CA GLU A 219 -0.02 16.64 -12.45
C GLU A 219 1.33 16.11 -12.91
N TYR A 220 2.38 16.47 -12.19
CA TYR A 220 3.74 16.03 -12.46
C TYR A 220 4.29 15.43 -11.18
N SER A 221 4.89 14.24 -11.25
CA SER A 221 5.52 13.61 -10.11
C SER A 221 6.93 13.10 -10.45
N ILE A 222 7.80 13.18 -9.46
CA ILE A 222 9.11 12.53 -9.47
C ILE A 222 9.22 11.69 -8.19
N SER A 223 9.59 10.44 -8.35
CA SER A 223 9.76 9.47 -7.26
C SER A 223 11.14 8.84 -7.34
N ILE A 224 11.78 8.68 -6.19
CA ILE A 224 13.01 7.90 -6.03
C ILE A 224 12.74 6.75 -5.06
N GLY A 225 13.13 5.55 -5.47
CA GLY A 225 12.78 4.29 -4.81
C GLY A 225 13.99 3.52 -4.28
N GLY A 226 13.77 2.67 -3.27
CA GLY A 226 14.70 1.66 -2.77
C GLY A 226 15.90 2.16 -1.97
N ASN A 227 15.95 3.45 -1.64
CA ASN A 227 17.12 4.03 -0.96
C ASN A 227 17.20 3.63 0.52
N ILE A 228 16.07 3.50 1.23
CA ILE A 228 16.10 3.10 2.65
C ILE A 228 16.54 1.63 2.78
N PRO A 229 15.96 0.65 2.06
CA PRO A 229 16.43 -0.73 2.08
C PRO A 229 17.91 -0.86 1.72
N TYR A 230 18.36 -0.17 0.67
CA TYR A 230 19.76 -0.14 0.27
C TYR A 230 20.70 0.36 1.38
N LEU A 231 20.30 1.41 2.10
CA LEU A 231 21.10 1.94 3.21
C LEU A 231 21.12 0.99 4.40
N LEU A 232 20.01 0.31 4.69
CA LEU A 232 19.92 -0.69 5.75
C LEU A 232 20.78 -1.92 5.43
N ASP A 233 20.71 -2.44 4.21
CA ASP A 233 21.50 -3.57 3.73
C ASP A 233 22.99 -3.28 3.93
N ARG A 234 23.47 -2.19 3.30
CA ARG A 234 24.88 -1.78 3.31
C ARG A 234 25.43 -1.43 4.70
N SER A 235 24.61 -0.86 5.59
CA SER A 235 25.12 -0.24 6.82
C SER A 235 24.83 -1.06 8.08
N VAL A 236 23.85 -1.96 8.04
CA VAL A 236 23.35 -2.65 9.23
C VAL A 236 23.32 -4.17 9.04
N ILE A 237 22.73 -4.66 7.95
CA ILE A 237 22.48 -6.11 7.78
C ILE A 237 23.71 -6.84 7.26
N THR A 238 24.28 -6.35 6.15
CA THR A 238 25.41 -6.97 5.46
C THR A 238 26.53 -5.92 5.28
N PRO A 239 27.15 -5.44 6.38
CA PRO A 239 28.26 -4.51 6.26
C PRO A 239 29.35 -5.09 5.35
N ASP A 240 29.81 -4.28 4.40
CA ASP A 240 30.86 -4.63 3.40
C ASP A 240 30.47 -5.60 2.27
N THR A 241 29.26 -6.19 2.28
CA THR A 241 28.75 -7.06 1.21
C THR A 241 27.34 -6.65 0.82
N LEU A 242 27.13 -5.98 -0.32
CA LEU A 242 25.78 -5.62 -0.76
C LEU A 242 25.09 -6.84 -1.39
N GLU A 243 24.12 -7.43 -0.68
CA GLU A 243 23.45 -8.67 -1.10
C GLU A 243 22.12 -8.44 -1.84
N GLY A 244 21.52 -7.25 -1.69
CA GLY A 244 20.32 -6.88 -2.45
C GLY A 244 19.01 -7.42 -1.88
N HIS A 245 19.07 -8.03 -0.70
CA HIS A 245 17.93 -8.55 0.03
C HIS A 245 18.05 -8.22 1.53
N LEU A 246 16.93 -8.17 2.22
CA LEU A 246 16.85 -7.95 3.66
C LEU A 246 16.15 -9.13 4.32
N PRO A 247 16.53 -9.53 5.56
CA PRO A 247 15.76 -10.53 6.28
C PRO A 247 14.34 -10.01 6.56
N SER A 248 13.38 -10.92 6.69
CA SER A 248 12.03 -10.58 7.12
C SER A 248 12.04 -9.71 8.38
N LEU A 249 11.30 -8.59 8.34
CA LEU A 249 11.25 -7.65 9.45
C LEU A 249 10.61 -8.32 10.67
N PHE A 250 11.19 -8.06 11.83
CA PHE A 250 10.74 -8.61 13.12
C PHE A 250 10.72 -10.15 13.22
N GLY A 251 11.38 -10.86 12.29
CA GLY A 251 11.42 -12.32 12.27
C GLY A 251 10.05 -12.96 12.05
N LEU A 252 9.17 -12.28 11.29
CA LEU A 252 7.82 -12.77 10.99
C LEU A 252 7.84 -13.97 10.03
N SER A 253 8.88 -14.08 9.20
CA SER A 253 9.15 -15.25 8.34
C SER A 253 10.66 -15.51 8.21
N ASN A 254 11.01 -16.61 7.52
CA ASN A 254 12.39 -16.92 7.12
C ASN A 254 12.71 -16.43 5.70
N ASN A 255 11.86 -15.59 5.11
CA ASN A 255 12.01 -15.12 3.75
C ASN A 255 13.04 -13.98 3.65
N GLU A 256 13.63 -13.88 2.46
CA GLU A 256 14.47 -12.77 2.03
C GLU A 256 13.63 -11.76 1.25
N LEU A 257 13.59 -10.52 1.73
CA LEU A 257 12.87 -9.40 1.13
C LEU A 257 13.76 -8.71 0.10
N ASN A 258 13.42 -8.86 -1.18
CA ASN A 258 14.15 -8.20 -2.25
C ASN A 258 13.86 -6.70 -2.29
N TYR A 259 14.84 -5.89 -2.70
CA TYR A 259 14.63 -4.47 -2.95
C TYR A 259 15.29 -4.02 -4.25
N SER A 260 14.71 -3.01 -4.89
CA SER A 260 15.27 -2.39 -6.09
C SER A 260 15.27 -0.88 -5.97
N ARG A 261 16.32 -0.26 -6.51
CA ARG A 261 16.43 1.20 -6.59
C ARG A 261 15.94 1.67 -7.95
N PHE A 262 15.09 2.69 -7.95
CA PHE A 262 14.53 3.21 -9.19
C PHE A 262 14.31 4.72 -9.13
N ILE A 263 14.14 5.31 -10.31
CA ILE A 263 13.66 6.68 -10.49
C ILE A 263 12.45 6.60 -11.41
N LYS A 264 11.35 7.23 -10.99
CA LYS A 264 10.11 7.28 -11.76
C LYS A 264 9.69 8.72 -11.94
N ILE A 265 9.39 9.09 -13.18
CA ILE A 265 8.81 10.39 -13.52
C ILE A 265 7.45 10.12 -14.15
N SER A 266 6.42 10.85 -13.73
CA SER A 266 5.09 10.78 -14.33
C SER A 266 4.55 12.16 -14.64
N ALA A 267 3.78 12.27 -15.71
CA ALA A 267 3.07 13.47 -16.07
C ALA A 267 1.67 13.07 -16.57
N ASP A 268 0.64 13.73 -16.05
CA ASP A 268 -0.74 13.60 -16.50
C ASP A 268 -1.25 14.99 -16.88
N TYR A 269 -1.87 15.10 -18.05
CA TYR A 269 -2.48 16.33 -18.54
C TYR A 269 -3.83 16.03 -19.16
N ARG A 270 -4.86 16.70 -18.66
CA ARG A 270 -6.24 16.56 -19.11
C ARG A 270 -6.86 17.92 -19.31
N ARG A 271 -7.70 18.02 -20.34
CA ARG A 271 -8.47 19.21 -20.63
C ARG A 271 -9.94 18.82 -20.75
N TYR A 272 -10.78 19.58 -20.06
CA TYR A 272 -12.22 19.33 -19.99
C TYR A 272 -12.94 20.38 -20.82
N TYR A 273 -13.78 19.88 -21.72
CA TYR A 273 -14.71 20.63 -22.55
C TYR A 273 -16.13 20.14 -22.24
N PRO A 274 -17.15 20.99 -22.41
CA PRO A 274 -18.54 20.62 -22.15
C PRO A 274 -19.11 19.72 -23.24
#